data_AF-A0A2E4Y574-F1
#
_entry.id   AF-A0A2E4Y574-F1
#
_cell.length_a   1.000
_cell.length_b   1.000
_cell.length_c   1.000
_cell.angle_alpha   90.00
_cell.angle_beta   90.00
_cell.angle_gamma   90.00
#
_symmetry.space_group_name_H-M   'P 1'
#
loop_
_entity.id
_entity.type
_entity.pdbx_description
1 polymer ?
#
loop_
_entity_poly.entity_id
_entity_poly.type
_entity_poly.pdbx_seq_one_letter_code
_entity_poly.pdbx_strand_id
1 'polypeptide(L)'
;MEKISIYVILIFFLNFTNAMCQDERLFRDLMGQAKKKPFREGVLQKKVHWHSISPFYEVEMDGLPGKESFRVEKRDGEDWFSLFNQYKEKIFSKKLDALGKDSKVFRVSLRALSKDLKTLIVYFYNGFTDVMDFEGTGRLYFFTWENNNLKTLNSFKGPVFWHEFSSRNGHYHRRVYELSLYDTNGDGTKEIIVKHGPTTKLFFYKKKKGWQRF
;
A
#
# COMPACT_ATOMS: atom_id res chain seq x y z
N MET A 1 -72.50 -0.23 -8.28
CA MET A 1 -71.25 -1.00 -8.44
C MET A 1 -70.05 -0.15 -8.87
N GLU A 2 -70.11 1.19 -8.88
CA GLU A 2 -68.99 2.03 -9.35
C GLU A 2 -68.04 2.52 -8.25
N LYS A 3 -68.47 2.57 -6.98
CA LYS A 3 -67.65 3.10 -5.88
C LYS A 3 -66.47 2.20 -5.47
N ILE A 4 -66.50 0.90 -5.80
CA ILE A 4 -65.44 -0.05 -5.43
C ILE A 4 -64.17 0.15 -6.28
N SER A 5 -64.31 0.65 -7.51
CA SER A 5 -63.19 0.81 -8.45
C SER A 5 -62.18 1.89 -8.02
N ILE A 6 -62.66 2.99 -7.43
CA ILE A 6 -61.79 4.11 -6.98
C ILE A 6 -60.90 3.71 -5.80
N TYR A 7 -61.41 2.94 -4.83
CA TYR A 7 -60.62 2.54 -3.68
C TYR A 7 -59.51 1.54 -4.04
N VAL A 8 -59.75 0.67 -5.02
CA VAL A 8 -58.74 -0.28 -5.49
C VAL A 8 -57.59 0.46 -6.20
N ILE A 9 -57.90 1.47 -7.01
CA ILE A 9 -56.89 2.31 -7.67
C ILE A 9 -56.08 3.12 -6.65
N LEU A 10 -56.74 3.66 -5.60
CA LEU A 10 -56.07 4.41 -4.55
C LEU A 10 -55.13 3.52 -3.72
N ILE A 11 -55.54 2.30 -3.40
CA ILE A 11 -54.71 1.30 -2.71
C ILE A 11 -53.52 0.89 -3.58
N PHE A 12 -53.70 0.77 -4.90
CA PHE A 12 -52.61 0.47 -5.82
C PHE A 12 -51.56 1.60 -5.84
N PHE A 13 -52.01 2.86 -5.91
CA PHE A 13 -51.10 4.03 -5.88
C PHE A 13 -50.34 4.20 -4.55
N LEU A 14 -50.98 3.90 -3.42
CA LEU A 14 -50.33 3.98 -2.10
C LEU A 14 -49.23 2.92 -1.88
N ASN A 15 -49.23 1.83 -2.65
CA ASN A 15 -48.20 0.80 -2.56
C ASN A 15 -46.96 1.10 -3.41
N PHE A 16 -47.08 1.89 -4.49
CA PHE A 16 -45.93 2.25 -5.33
C PHE A 16 -44.98 3.26 -4.68
N THR A 17 -45.48 4.14 -3.80
CA THR A 17 -44.63 5.15 -3.14
C THR A 17 -43.71 4.56 -2.07
N ASN A 18 -44.05 3.38 -1.52
CA ASN A 18 -43.23 2.69 -0.52
C ASN A 18 -42.06 1.91 -1.14
N ALA A 19 -42.18 1.47 -2.39
CA ALA A 19 -41.13 0.72 -3.09
C ALA A 19 -39.90 1.60 -3.38
N MET A 20 -40.11 2.86 -3.77
CA MET A 20 -38.99 3.78 -4.06
C MET A 20 -38.19 4.19 -2.82
N CYS A 21 -38.76 4.04 -1.62
CA CYS A 21 -38.11 4.40 -0.36
C CYS A 21 -37.23 3.26 0.21
N GLN A 22 -37.47 2.00 -0.20
CA GLN A 22 -36.60 0.87 0.18
C GLN A 22 -35.25 0.94 -0.54
N ASP A 23 -35.27 1.25 -1.84
CA ASP A 23 -34.06 1.38 -2.64
C ASP A 23 -33.22 2.58 -2.19
N GLU A 24 -33.84 3.71 -1.81
CA GLU A 24 -33.13 4.84 -1.23
C GLU A 24 -32.50 4.48 0.12
N ARG A 25 -33.20 3.72 0.97
CA ARG A 25 -32.66 3.27 2.27
C ARG A 25 -31.49 2.31 2.10
N LEU A 26 -31.60 1.35 1.17
CA LEU A 26 -30.52 0.44 0.82
C LEU A 26 -29.33 1.18 0.18
N PHE A 27 -29.61 2.12 -0.73
CA PHE A 27 -28.60 2.96 -1.37
C PHE A 27 -27.93 3.87 -0.35
N ARG A 28 -28.65 4.38 0.64
CA ARG A 28 -28.13 5.16 1.76
C ARG A 28 -27.38 4.29 2.78
N ASP A 29 -27.68 3.01 2.93
CA ASP A 29 -26.84 2.10 3.71
C ASP A 29 -25.55 1.70 2.95
N LEU A 30 -25.63 1.52 1.63
CA LEU A 30 -24.49 1.24 0.76
C LEU A 30 -23.56 2.46 0.60
N MET A 31 -24.13 3.65 0.40
CA MET A 31 -23.41 4.90 0.09
C MET A 31 -23.25 5.81 1.32
N GLY A 32 -24.16 5.74 2.29
CA GLY A 32 -24.21 6.59 3.49
C GLY A 32 -23.43 6.06 4.69
N GLN A 33 -22.28 5.43 4.43
CA GLN A 33 -21.17 5.41 5.40
C GLN A 33 -20.69 6.84 5.80
N ALA A 34 -21.33 7.89 5.30
CA ALA A 34 -21.07 9.29 5.58
C ALA A 34 -21.22 9.72 7.06
N LYS A 35 -21.73 8.88 7.96
CA LYS A 35 -21.62 9.09 9.42
C LYS A 35 -21.37 7.79 10.19
N LYS A 36 -20.38 6.99 9.78
CA LYS A 36 -19.72 6.14 10.76
C LYS A 36 -19.14 7.08 11.83
N LYS A 37 -19.70 7.05 13.05
CA LYS A 37 -18.97 7.53 14.26
C LYS A 37 -17.54 7.00 14.11
N PRO A 38 -16.49 7.80 14.34
CA PRO A 38 -15.12 7.31 14.21
C PRO A 38 -15.07 6.01 15.00
N PHE A 39 -14.92 4.89 14.30
CA PHE A 39 -14.73 3.61 14.93
C PHE A 39 -13.50 3.85 15.77
N ARG A 40 -13.67 3.98 17.09
CA ARG A 40 -12.53 4.01 17.99
C ARG A 40 -11.85 2.69 17.70
N GLU A 41 -10.72 2.74 17.01
CA GLU A 41 -9.78 1.63 16.89
C GLU A 41 -9.26 1.31 18.29
N GLY A 42 -10.13 0.83 19.16
CA GLY A 42 -9.72 -0.12 20.17
C GLY A 42 -9.30 -1.33 19.37
N VAL A 43 -7.99 -1.48 19.20
CA VAL A 43 -7.34 -2.58 18.50
C VAL A 43 -7.72 -3.87 19.22
N LEU A 44 -8.91 -4.41 18.93
CA LEU A 44 -9.13 -5.83 19.05
C LEU A 44 -8.10 -6.43 18.12
N GLN A 45 -6.99 -6.92 18.68
CA GLN A 45 -5.97 -7.61 17.93
C GLN A 45 -6.69 -8.75 17.22
N LYS A 46 -6.97 -8.55 15.93
CA LYS A 46 -7.67 -9.55 15.13
C LYS A 46 -6.83 -10.82 15.24
N LYS A 47 -7.44 -11.88 15.77
CA LYS A 47 -6.76 -13.16 15.91
C LYS A 47 -6.37 -13.61 14.50
N VAL A 48 -5.07 -13.71 14.25
CA VAL A 48 -4.54 -14.17 12.97
C VAL A 48 -4.78 -15.67 12.89
N HIS A 49 -5.46 -16.12 11.83
CA HIS A 49 -5.76 -17.53 11.63
C HIS A 49 -4.69 -18.23 10.81
N TRP A 50 -4.19 -17.55 9.78
CA TRP A 50 -3.15 -18.04 8.91
C TRP A 50 -1.95 -17.09 8.91
N HIS A 51 -0.76 -17.67 9.08
CA HIS A 51 0.49 -16.92 9.17
C HIS A 51 1.62 -17.67 8.47
N SER A 52 2.24 -17.01 7.50
CA SER A 52 3.47 -17.46 6.85
C SER A 52 4.58 -16.44 7.06
N ILE A 53 5.81 -16.91 7.28
CA ILE A 53 6.95 -16.09 7.68
C ILE A 53 8.16 -16.47 6.80
N SER A 54 8.86 -15.48 6.26
CA SER A 54 10.16 -15.70 5.61
C SER A 54 11.28 -15.92 6.65
N PRO A 55 12.43 -16.46 6.23
CA PRO A 55 13.65 -16.37 7.04
C PRO A 55 14.00 -14.93 7.40
N PHE A 56 14.85 -14.76 8.40
CA PHE A 56 15.49 -13.48 8.70
C PHE A 56 16.58 -13.19 7.67
N TYR A 57 16.53 -12.02 7.06
CA TYR A 57 17.58 -11.51 6.20
C TYR A 57 18.37 -10.46 6.96
N GLU A 58 19.67 -10.68 7.10
CA GLU A 58 20.54 -9.86 7.94
C GLU A 58 21.28 -8.79 7.13
N VAL A 59 21.29 -7.58 7.65
CA VAL A 59 22.00 -6.44 7.05
C VAL A 59 22.37 -5.46 8.14
N GLU A 60 23.57 -4.91 8.04
CA GLU A 60 24.06 -3.87 8.95
C GLU A 60 23.40 -2.52 8.58
N MET A 61 22.55 -2.01 9.45
CA MET A 61 21.78 -0.79 9.21
C MET A 61 22.28 0.40 10.03
N ASP A 62 22.60 0.18 11.31
CA ASP A 62 22.99 1.21 12.27
C ASP A 62 24.51 1.34 12.49
N GLY A 63 25.31 0.44 11.90
CA GLY A 63 26.77 0.48 12.02
C GLY A 63 27.29 0.12 13.42
N LEU A 64 26.45 -0.42 14.30
CA LEU A 64 26.88 -1.03 15.55
C LEU A 64 27.34 -2.48 15.31
N PRO A 65 28.16 -3.05 16.21
CA PRO A 65 28.53 -4.46 16.15
C PRO A 65 27.29 -5.35 16.28
N GLY A 66 26.89 -5.96 15.17
CA GLY A 66 25.67 -6.76 15.09
C GLY A 66 25.07 -6.64 13.69
N LYS A 67 24.08 -7.47 13.41
CA LYS A 67 23.28 -7.29 12.19
C LYS A 67 21.82 -7.21 12.58
N GLU A 68 21.19 -6.12 12.19
CA GLU A 68 19.75 -6.08 12.11
C GLU A 68 19.25 -7.10 11.10
N SER A 69 17.96 -7.38 11.20
CA SER A 69 17.32 -8.21 10.20
C SER A 69 15.96 -7.69 9.79
N PHE A 70 15.55 -8.10 8.61
CA PHE A 70 14.19 -7.91 8.15
C PHE A 70 13.56 -9.25 7.79
N ARG A 71 12.23 -9.30 7.83
CA ARG A 71 11.46 -10.45 7.34
C ARG A 71 10.15 -9.99 6.72
N VAL A 72 9.63 -10.82 5.85
CA VAL A 72 8.32 -10.66 5.24
C VAL A 72 7.38 -11.66 5.89
N GLU A 73 6.19 -11.19 6.25
CA GLU A 73 5.16 -12.01 6.86
C GLU A 73 3.89 -11.88 6.03
N LYS A 74 3.15 -12.98 5.87
CA LYS A 74 1.80 -12.94 5.30
C LYS A 74 0.81 -13.40 6.37
N ARG A 75 -0.12 -12.53 6.75
CA ARG A 75 -1.09 -12.72 7.84
C ARG A 75 -2.50 -12.59 7.28
N ASP A 76 -3.28 -13.67 7.26
CA ASP A 76 -4.64 -13.70 6.68
C ASP A 76 -4.74 -13.03 5.28
N GLY A 77 -3.73 -13.27 4.43
CA GLY A 77 -3.64 -12.70 3.07
C GLY A 77 -2.97 -11.33 2.99
N GLU A 78 -2.73 -10.64 4.11
CA GLU A 78 -2.03 -9.36 4.15
C GLU A 78 -0.52 -9.51 4.16
N ASP A 79 0.20 -8.71 3.38
CA ASP A 79 1.66 -8.68 3.38
C ASP A 79 2.20 -7.66 4.38
N TRP A 80 3.19 -8.07 5.16
CA TRP A 80 3.82 -7.27 6.19
C TRP A 80 5.34 -7.31 6.03
N PHE A 81 5.97 -6.15 6.12
CA PHE A 81 7.42 -6.00 6.20
C PHE A 81 7.80 -5.60 7.62
N SER A 82 8.64 -6.39 8.26
CA SER A 82 9.07 -6.17 9.65
C SER A 82 10.59 -6.05 9.75
N LEU A 83 11.04 -5.13 10.61
CA LEU A 83 12.45 -4.90 10.96
C LEU A 83 12.69 -5.30 12.41
N PHE A 84 13.88 -5.86 12.64
CA PHE A 84 14.29 -6.40 13.92
C PHE A 84 15.68 -5.92 14.28
N ASN A 85 15.92 -5.73 15.58
CA ASN A 85 17.25 -5.42 16.09
C ASN A 85 18.16 -6.65 16.03
N GLN A 86 19.41 -6.47 16.48
CA GLN A 86 20.41 -7.53 16.60
C GLN A 86 19.96 -8.72 17.49
N TYR A 87 19.02 -8.51 18.41
CA TYR A 87 18.45 -9.53 19.29
C TYR A 87 17.17 -10.17 18.72
N LYS A 88 16.83 -9.88 17.46
CA LYS A 88 15.60 -10.34 16.78
C LYS A 88 14.31 -9.84 17.43
N GLU A 89 14.37 -8.74 18.18
CA GLU A 89 13.20 -8.04 18.68
C GLU A 89 12.67 -7.08 17.62
N LYS A 90 11.35 -7.04 17.45
CA LYS A 90 10.69 -6.25 16.41
C LYS A 90 10.77 -4.76 16.73
N ILE A 91 11.47 -4.00 15.89
CA ILE A 91 11.56 -2.53 16.00
C ILE A 91 10.39 -1.87 15.26
N PHE A 92 10.07 -2.41 14.09
CA PHE A 92 9.12 -1.77 13.18
C PHE A 92 8.37 -2.83 12.35
N SER A 93 7.14 -2.52 11.97
CA SER A 93 6.30 -3.38 11.14
C SER A 93 5.33 -2.54 10.31
N LYS A 94 5.29 -2.78 9.00
CA LYS A 94 4.40 -2.06 8.07
C LYS A 94 3.67 -3.04 7.16
N LYS A 95 2.35 -2.89 7.10
CA LYS A 95 1.53 -3.55 6.09
C LYS A 95 1.82 -2.98 4.70
N LEU A 96 2.06 -3.86 3.74
CA LEU A 96 2.23 -3.54 2.33
C LEU A 96 0.89 -3.73 1.61
N ASP A 97 0.60 -2.86 0.66
CA ASP A 97 -0.73 -2.81 0.03
C ASP A 97 -0.77 -3.78 -1.16
N ALA A 98 -1.17 -5.02 -0.90
CA ALA A 98 -1.51 -5.97 -1.96
C ALA A 98 -2.78 -5.53 -2.69
N LEU A 99 -2.76 -5.65 -4.02
CA LEU A 99 -3.89 -5.37 -4.91
C LEU A 99 -4.46 -6.66 -5.52
N GLY A 100 -3.67 -7.74 -5.58
CA GLY A 100 -4.07 -8.97 -6.24
C GLY A 100 -3.36 -10.22 -5.70
N LYS A 101 -3.40 -11.29 -6.50
CA LYS A 101 -2.78 -12.59 -6.20
C LYS A 101 -1.26 -12.49 -6.29
N ASP A 102 -0.55 -13.38 -5.59
CA ASP A 102 0.92 -13.51 -5.63
C ASP A 102 1.71 -12.26 -5.28
N SER A 103 1.13 -11.37 -4.47
CA SER A 103 1.86 -10.25 -3.89
C SER A 103 3.09 -10.72 -3.09
N LYS A 104 4.23 -10.08 -3.32
CA LYS A 104 5.50 -10.46 -2.66
C LYS A 104 6.55 -9.35 -2.70
N VAL A 105 7.36 -9.26 -1.66
CA VAL A 105 8.62 -8.53 -1.71
C VAL A 105 9.61 -9.39 -2.48
N PHE A 106 10.18 -8.87 -3.57
CA PHE A 106 11.12 -9.62 -4.40
C PHE A 106 12.53 -9.04 -4.40
N ARG A 107 12.70 -7.80 -3.93
CA ARG A 107 14.01 -7.18 -3.76
C ARG A 107 13.97 -6.15 -2.63
N VAL A 108 15.07 -6.09 -1.89
CA VAL A 108 15.34 -5.04 -0.90
C VAL A 108 16.71 -4.45 -1.22
N SER A 109 16.87 -3.13 -1.09
CA SER A 109 18.15 -2.47 -1.36
C SER A 109 18.44 -1.39 -0.34
N LEU A 110 19.58 -1.53 0.34
CA LEU A 110 20.11 -0.52 1.25
C LEU A 110 20.91 0.52 0.45
N ARG A 111 20.64 1.80 0.72
CA ARG A 111 21.25 2.94 0.05
C ARG A 111 21.50 4.07 1.04
N ALA A 112 22.64 4.75 0.92
CA ALA A 112 22.90 6.00 1.62
C ALA A 112 22.45 7.18 0.73
N LEU A 113 21.59 8.04 1.26
CA LEU A 113 21.12 9.25 0.59
C LEU A 113 22.06 10.42 0.88
N SER A 114 22.56 10.52 2.11
CA SER A 114 23.61 11.45 2.55
C SER A 114 24.55 10.72 3.53
N LYS A 115 25.47 11.44 4.18
CA LYS A 115 26.33 10.87 5.25
C LYS A 115 25.53 10.40 6.47
N ASP A 116 24.42 11.07 6.75
CA ASP A 116 23.59 10.89 7.93
C ASP A 116 22.21 10.29 7.63
N LEU A 117 21.84 10.09 6.37
CA LEU A 117 20.55 9.55 5.97
C LEU A 117 20.72 8.26 5.17
N LYS A 118 20.12 7.19 5.67
CA LYS A 118 20.05 5.90 4.98
C LYS A 118 18.61 5.58 4.61
N THR A 119 18.45 4.81 3.53
CA THR A 119 17.17 4.30 3.09
C THR A 119 17.25 2.85 2.68
N LEU A 120 16.22 2.10 3.06
CA LEU A 120 15.94 0.76 2.59
C LEU A 120 14.77 0.87 1.61
N ILE A 121 15.05 0.51 0.35
CA ILE A 121 14.10 0.52 -0.75
C ILE A 121 13.57 -0.90 -0.92
N VAL A 122 12.29 -1.09 -0.61
CA VAL A 122 11.58 -2.37 -0.81
C VAL A 122 10.86 -2.34 -2.14
N TYR A 123 11.18 -3.30 -2.99
CA TYR A 123 10.51 -3.57 -4.26
C TYR A 123 9.44 -4.61 -4.00
N PHE A 124 8.20 -4.14 -3.92
CA PHE A 124 7.03 -4.96 -3.64
C PHE A 124 6.23 -5.16 -4.92
N TYR A 125 5.99 -6.40 -5.30
CA TYR A 125 4.98 -6.74 -6.30
C TYR A 125 3.62 -6.76 -5.60
N ASN A 126 2.71 -5.89 -6.02
CA ASN A 126 1.38 -5.74 -5.43
C ASN A 126 0.46 -6.92 -5.78
N GLY A 127 0.91 -7.82 -6.65
CA GLY A 127 0.12 -8.91 -7.17
C GLY A 127 -0.54 -8.58 -8.50
N PHE A 128 -1.24 -9.56 -9.05
CA PHE A 128 -2.01 -9.43 -10.28
C PHE A 128 -3.50 -9.73 -10.10
N THR A 129 -4.30 -9.16 -10.99
CA THR A 129 -5.70 -9.53 -11.20
C THR A 129 -5.85 -10.18 -12.57
N ASP A 130 -6.73 -11.17 -12.68
CA ASP A 130 -6.93 -12.00 -13.87
C ASP A 130 -8.42 -12.17 -14.22
N VAL A 131 -9.28 -11.22 -13.82
CA VAL A 131 -10.74 -11.33 -13.99
C VAL A 131 -11.15 -11.18 -15.46
N MET A 132 -10.49 -10.31 -16.22
CA MET A 132 -10.80 -10.05 -17.64
C MET A 132 -9.53 -9.99 -18.48
N ASP A 133 -8.58 -9.16 -18.05
CA ASP A 133 -7.22 -9.07 -18.57
C ASP A 133 -6.25 -9.28 -17.39
N PHE A 134 -5.04 -9.76 -17.70
CA PHE A 134 -3.99 -9.84 -16.68
C PHE A 134 -3.46 -8.44 -16.45
N GLU A 135 -3.44 -7.98 -15.19
CA GLU A 135 -2.82 -6.72 -14.80
C GLU A 135 -2.06 -6.89 -13.48
N GLY A 136 -0.76 -6.60 -13.50
CA GLY A 136 0.13 -6.68 -12.36
C GLY A 136 0.89 -5.37 -12.14
N THR A 137 1.09 -4.99 -10.88
CA THR A 137 1.86 -3.78 -10.55
C THR A 137 2.91 -4.05 -9.49
N GLY A 138 4.01 -3.31 -9.55
CA GLY A 138 5.02 -3.27 -8.50
C GLY A 138 5.20 -1.86 -7.96
N ARG A 139 5.30 -1.73 -6.64
CA ARG A 139 5.43 -0.48 -5.90
C ARG A 139 6.69 -0.46 -5.04
N LEU A 140 7.26 0.73 -4.89
CA LEU A 140 8.36 0.96 -3.99
C LEU A 140 7.86 1.39 -2.61
N TYR A 141 8.52 0.92 -1.57
CA TYR A 141 8.40 1.46 -0.22
C TYR A 141 9.77 1.95 0.24
N PHE A 142 9.81 3.12 0.86
CA PHE A 142 11.03 3.72 1.39
C PHE A 142 10.97 3.68 2.91
N PHE A 143 11.95 3.03 3.52
CA PHE A 143 12.16 3.06 4.96
C PHE A 143 13.44 3.84 5.21
N THR A 144 13.34 4.99 5.87
CA THR A 144 14.46 5.93 6.06
C THR A 144 14.74 6.12 7.53
N TRP A 145 16.01 6.23 7.90
CA TRP A 145 16.43 6.60 9.25
C TRP A 145 17.64 7.52 9.19
N GLU A 146 17.75 8.35 10.22
CA GLU A 146 18.77 9.39 10.35
C GLU A 146 19.81 9.01 11.39
N ASN A 147 21.04 9.49 11.21
CA ASN A 147 22.18 9.38 12.12
C ASN A 147 22.44 7.95 12.59
N ASN A 148 22.23 6.97 11.71
CA ASN A 148 22.34 5.56 12.03
C ASN A 148 21.44 5.12 13.21
N ASN A 149 20.37 5.84 13.52
CA ASN A 149 19.50 5.51 14.65
C ASN A 149 18.15 4.99 14.14
N LEU A 150 17.91 3.69 14.27
CA LEU A 150 16.68 3.04 13.83
C LEU A 150 15.42 3.49 14.58
N LYS A 151 15.55 4.20 15.71
CA LYS A 151 14.41 4.84 16.38
C LYS A 151 13.81 5.98 15.57
N THR A 152 14.56 6.54 14.62
CA THR A 152 14.10 7.61 13.73
C THR A 152 13.45 7.08 12.44
N LEU A 153 13.15 5.78 12.40
CA LEU A 153 12.67 5.14 11.20
C LEU A 153 11.32 5.70 10.75
N ASN A 154 11.27 6.17 9.51
CA ASN A 154 10.09 6.65 8.84
C ASN A 154 9.79 5.77 7.62
N SER A 155 8.51 5.52 7.37
CA SER A 155 8.06 4.74 6.20
C SER A 155 7.28 5.61 5.24
N PHE A 156 7.55 5.45 3.94
CA PHE A 156 6.83 6.14 2.89
C PHE A 156 6.42 5.17 1.78
N LYS A 157 5.16 5.28 1.36
CA LYS A 157 4.61 4.53 0.24
C LYS A 157 5.00 5.25 -1.06
N GLY A 158 6.00 4.72 -1.73
CA GLY A 158 6.52 5.24 -2.99
C GLY A 158 5.62 4.97 -4.20
N PRO A 159 6.11 5.28 -5.41
CA PRO A 159 5.36 5.13 -6.64
C PRO A 159 5.29 3.68 -7.08
N VAL A 160 4.35 3.40 -8.00
CA VAL A 160 4.42 2.22 -8.87
C VAL A 160 5.63 2.40 -9.78
N PHE A 161 6.51 1.39 -9.81
CA PHE A 161 7.74 1.34 -10.62
C PHE A 161 7.74 0.19 -11.63
N TRP A 162 6.71 -0.64 -11.59
CA TRP A 162 6.54 -1.76 -12.51
C TRP A 162 5.05 -1.88 -12.83
N HIS A 163 4.73 -2.03 -14.10
CA HIS A 163 3.38 -2.35 -14.56
C HIS A 163 3.46 -3.36 -15.67
N GLU A 164 2.69 -4.43 -15.56
CA GLU A 164 2.59 -5.46 -16.57
C GLU A 164 1.12 -5.72 -16.86
N PHE A 165 0.82 -5.98 -18.12
CA PHE A 165 -0.53 -6.32 -18.52
C PHE A 165 -0.52 -7.23 -19.74
N SER A 166 -1.49 -8.12 -19.82
CA SER A 166 -1.74 -8.92 -21.02
C SER A 166 -3.20 -8.77 -21.41
N SER A 167 -3.41 -8.42 -22.69
CA SER A 167 -4.76 -8.44 -23.27
C SER A 167 -5.21 -9.88 -23.51
N ARG A 168 -6.54 -10.09 -23.58
CA ARG A 168 -7.16 -11.36 -23.99
C ARG A 168 -6.69 -11.88 -25.36
N ASN A 169 -6.20 -10.99 -26.23
CA ASN A 169 -5.63 -11.33 -27.54
C ASN A 169 -4.17 -11.83 -27.45
N GLY A 170 -3.62 -11.99 -26.23
CA GLY A 170 -2.31 -12.60 -25.99
C GLY A 170 -1.12 -11.66 -26.04
N HIS A 171 -1.32 -10.36 -26.28
CA HIS A 171 -0.23 -9.39 -26.25
C HIS A 171 0.13 -9.02 -24.81
N TYR A 172 1.31 -9.47 -24.36
CA TYR A 172 1.91 -9.11 -23.09
C TYR A 172 2.78 -7.86 -23.22
N HIS A 173 2.61 -6.93 -22.29
CA HIS A 173 3.38 -5.71 -22.20
C HIS A 173 3.92 -5.54 -20.79
N ARG A 174 5.13 -4.98 -20.71
CA ARG A 174 5.79 -4.65 -19.46
C ARG A 174 6.41 -3.26 -19.52
N ARG A 175 6.14 -2.47 -18.48
CA ARG A 175 6.61 -1.11 -18.26
C ARG A 175 7.46 -1.07 -17.00
N VAL A 176 8.78 -1.03 -17.18
CA VAL A 176 9.75 -1.00 -16.07
C VAL A 176 10.23 0.43 -15.89
N TYR A 177 10.15 0.93 -14.65
CA TYR A 177 10.64 2.25 -14.31
C TYR A 177 12.05 2.13 -13.77
N GLU A 178 12.94 3.00 -14.25
CA GLU A 178 14.30 3.10 -13.77
C GLU A 178 14.32 3.86 -12.44
N LEU A 179 14.99 3.30 -11.43
CA LEU A 179 15.25 3.97 -10.15
C LEU A 179 16.69 4.45 -10.11
N SER A 180 16.85 5.75 -9.91
CA SER A 180 18.15 6.41 -9.77
C SER A 180 18.20 7.23 -8.48
N LEU A 181 19.40 7.38 -7.93
CA LEU A 181 19.67 8.24 -6.78
C LEU A 181 20.63 9.34 -7.21
N TYR A 182 20.19 10.59 -7.15
CA TYR A 182 20.99 11.72 -7.60
C TYR A 182 20.69 12.94 -6.72
N ASP A 183 21.71 13.73 -6.41
CA ASP A 183 21.57 15.01 -5.70
C ASP A 183 21.32 16.10 -6.76
N THR A 184 20.05 16.45 -6.94
CA THR A 184 19.57 17.36 -7.99
C THR A 184 19.69 18.82 -7.59
N ASN A 185 19.75 19.12 -6.29
CA ASN A 185 19.74 20.49 -5.77
C ASN A 185 21.08 20.90 -5.12
N GLY A 186 22.04 19.99 -5.00
CA GLY A 186 23.37 20.22 -4.43
C GLY A 186 23.38 20.32 -2.91
N ASP A 187 22.36 19.82 -2.20
CA ASP A 187 22.27 19.91 -0.74
C ASP A 187 22.99 18.77 0.00
N GLY A 188 23.60 17.83 -0.73
CA GLY A 188 24.30 16.67 -0.20
C GLY A 188 23.38 15.47 0.12
N THR A 189 22.08 15.60 -0.12
CA THR A 189 21.09 14.54 0.02
C THR A 189 20.60 14.11 -1.35
N LYS A 190 20.81 12.84 -1.71
CA LYS A 190 20.29 12.31 -2.97
C LYS A 190 18.78 12.17 -2.93
N GLU A 191 18.12 12.62 -3.99
CA GLU A 191 16.72 12.31 -4.27
C GLU A 191 16.55 10.92 -4.87
N ILE A 192 15.35 10.35 -4.68
CA ILE A 192 14.93 9.16 -5.42
C ILE A 192 14.21 9.62 -6.67
N ILE A 193 14.72 9.20 -7.83
CA ILE A 193 14.15 9.50 -9.14
C ILE A 193 13.62 8.21 -9.73
N VAL A 194 12.35 8.20 -10.13
CA VAL A 194 11.70 7.06 -10.77
C VAL A 194 11.22 7.47 -12.16
N LYS A 195 11.85 6.93 -13.21
CA LYS A 195 11.64 7.33 -14.61
C LYS A 195 11.01 6.22 -15.44
N HIS A 196 10.09 6.57 -16.34
CA HIS A 196 9.60 5.68 -17.38
C HIS A 196 9.16 6.49 -18.61
N GLY A 197 9.88 6.32 -19.72
CA GLY A 197 9.68 7.14 -20.92
C GLY A 197 9.80 8.63 -20.57
N PRO A 198 8.83 9.48 -20.96
CA PRO A 198 8.85 10.91 -20.64
C PRO A 198 8.46 11.22 -19.18
N THR A 199 7.91 10.25 -18.43
CA THR A 199 7.41 10.49 -17.07
C THR A 199 8.52 10.32 -16.06
N THR A 200 8.80 11.37 -15.29
CA THR A 200 9.74 11.36 -14.16
C THR A 200 8.98 11.68 -12.88
N LYS A 201 9.20 10.89 -11.83
CA LYS A 201 8.71 11.19 -10.48
C LYS A 201 9.90 11.43 -9.56
N LEU A 202 9.89 12.55 -8.85
CA LEU A 202 10.99 12.97 -8.00
C LEU A 202 10.55 12.96 -6.52
N PHE A 203 11.37 12.37 -5.66
CA PHE A 203 11.11 12.27 -4.23
C PHE A 203 12.26 12.87 -3.44
N PHE A 204 11.95 13.93 -2.70
CA PHE A 204 12.89 14.60 -1.79
C PHE A 204 12.64 14.15 -0.37
N TYR A 205 13.69 13.94 0.41
CA TYR A 205 13.57 13.73 1.84
C TYR A 205 13.93 15.01 2.60
N LYS A 206 13.03 15.49 3.45
CA LYS A 206 13.29 16.63 4.35
C LYS A 206 13.13 16.17 5.79
N LYS A 207 14.21 16.20 6.58
CA LYS A 207 14.28 15.67 7.96
C LYS A 207 13.01 15.88 8.82
N LYS A 208 12.44 17.09 8.80
CA LYS A 208 11.22 17.44 9.57
C LYS A 208 9.89 17.16 8.86
N LYS A 209 9.87 17.11 7.53
CA LYS A 209 8.65 16.95 6.72
C LYS A 209 8.50 15.55 6.12
N GLY A 210 9.50 14.70 6.29
CA GLY A 210 9.59 13.40 5.63
C GLY A 210 9.72 13.54 4.11
N TRP A 211 9.22 12.53 3.41
CA TRP A 211 9.25 12.45 1.96
C TRP A 211 8.24 13.42 1.31
N GLN A 212 8.72 14.20 0.34
CA GLN A 212 7.92 15.09 -0.49
C GLN A 212 7.96 14.61 -1.96
N ARG A 213 6.82 14.67 -2.64
CA ARG A 213 6.67 14.29 -4.05
C ARG A 213 6.52 15.54 -4.91
N PHE A 214 7.25 15.58 -6.02
CA PHE A 214 7.12 16.60 -7.06
C PHE A 214 6.90 15.92 -8.41
#